data_AF-E9PYC9-F1
#
_entry.id   AF-E9PYC9-F1
#
_cell.length_a   1.000
_cell.length_b   1.000
_cell.length_c   1.000
_cell.angle_alpha   90.00
_cell.angle_beta   90.00
_cell.angle_gamma   90.00
#
_symmetry.space_group_name_H-M   'P 1'
#
loop_
_entity.id
_entity.type
_entity.pdbx_description
1 polymer ?
#
loop_
_entity_poly.entity_id
_entity_poly.type
_entity_poly.pdbx_seq_one_letter_code
_entity_poly.pdbx_strand_id
1 'polypeptide(L)' 'MKVLLLKDAKEDDSGLDPYIQELRLCGLEATLIPVLSFEFMSLPSLSEK' A
#
# COMPACT_ATOMS: atom_id res chain seq x y z
N MET A 1 8.27 -18.62 6.94
CA MET A 1 9.02 -18.03 5.79
C MET A 1 8.71 -16.54 5.75
N LYS A 2 9.69 -15.69 5.40
CA LYS A 2 9.47 -14.24 5.33
C LYS A 2 9.09 -13.82 3.92
N VAL A 3 8.10 -12.94 3.78
CA VAL A 3 7.60 -12.47 2.49
C VAL A 3 7.45 -10.95 2.48
N LEU A 4 7.65 -10.36 1.31
CA LEU A 4 7.52 -8.92 1.08
C LEU A 4 6.28 -8.65 0.25
N LEU A 5 5.40 -7.78 0.75
CA LEU A 5 4.20 -7.33 0.06
C LEU A 5 4.46 -5.96 -0.55
N LEU A 6 4.45 -5.89 -1.88
CA LEU A 6 4.61 -4.68 -2.66
C LEU A 6 3.23 -4.25 -3.19
N LYS A 7 2.60 -3.28 -2.54
CA LYS A 7 1.28 -2.77 -2.94
C LYS A 7 1.15 -1.29 -2.61
N ASP A 8 -0.02 -0.71 -2.74
CA ASP A 8 -0.27 0.67 -2.33
C ASP A 8 -0.22 0.83 -0.81
N ALA A 9 -0.09 2.08 -0.35
CA ALA A 9 -0.16 2.39 1.07
C ALA A 9 -1.42 1.78 1.71
N LYS A 10 -1.37 1.53 3.02
CA LYS A 10 -2.53 1.04 3.75
C LYS A 10 -3.67 2.05 3.59
N GLU A 11 -4.86 1.55 3.27
CA GLU A 11 -6.04 2.41 3.07
C GLU A 11 -6.55 3.00 4.39
N ASP A 12 -6.27 2.37 5.55
CA ASP A 12 -6.75 2.82 6.86
C ASP A 12 -5.74 2.61 8.00
N ASP A 13 -5.79 3.50 9.00
CA ASP A 13 -5.01 3.46 10.25
C ASP A 13 -5.57 2.49 11.30
N SER A 14 -6.73 1.87 11.05
CA SER A 14 -7.48 1.15 12.10
C SER A 14 -7.11 -0.32 12.31
N GLY A 15 -6.09 -0.85 11.61
CA GLY A 15 -5.72 -2.26 11.79
C GLY A 15 -4.48 -2.78 11.07
N LEU A 16 -4.29 -4.10 11.20
CA LEU A 16 -3.33 -4.84 10.37
C LEU A 16 -3.86 -4.92 8.93
N ASP A 17 -2.95 -4.83 7.97
CA ASP A 17 -3.32 -4.95 6.56
C ASP A 17 -3.96 -6.33 6.30
N PRO A 18 -5.10 -6.41 5.58
CA PRO A 18 -5.80 -7.67 5.35
C PRO A 18 -4.90 -8.77 4.75
N TYR A 19 -3.99 -8.40 3.85
CA TYR A 19 -3.04 -9.35 3.26
C TYR A 19 -2.02 -9.83 4.29
N ILE A 20 -1.54 -8.96 5.17
CA ILE A 20 -0.63 -9.35 6.26
C ILE A 20 -1.34 -10.32 7.22
N GLN A 21 -2.61 -10.08 7.54
CA GLN A 21 -3.39 -10.95 8.42
C GLN A 21 -3.56 -12.34 7.80
N GLU A 22 -3.93 -12.42 6.52
CA GLU A 22 -4.13 -13.69 5.82
C GLU A 22 -2.80 -14.47 5.68
N LEU A 23 -1.72 -13.79 5.31
CA LEU A 23 -0.39 -14.40 5.20
C LEU A 23 0.07 -14.98 6.56
N ARG A 24 -0.27 -14.33 7.67
CA ARG A 24 0.00 -14.86 9.02
C ARG A 24 -0.75 -16.17 9.27
N LEU A 25 -2.00 -16.30 8.81
CA LEU A 25 -2.78 -17.55 8.93
C LEU A 25 -2.14 -18.70 8.13
N CYS A 26 -1.46 -18.38 7.02
CA CYS A 26 -0.66 -19.34 6.26
C CYS A 26 0.72 -19.65 6.88
N GLY A 27 1.06 -19.09 8.05
CA GLY A 27 2.38 -19.28 8.69
C GLY A 27 3.50 -18.45 8.05
N LEU A 28 3.15 -17.39 7.32
CA LEU A 28 4.08 -16.48 6.67
C LEU A 28 4.23 -15.18 7.47
N GLU A 29 5.47 -14.72 7.59
CA GLU A 29 5.79 -13.43 8.20
C GLU A 29 5.89 -12.38 7.07
N ALA A 30 4.89 -11.50 6.97
CA ALA A 30 4.77 -10.54 5.89
C ALA A 30 5.17 -9.12 6.33
N THR A 31 5.91 -8.41 5.49
CA THR A 31 6.20 -6.97 5.62
C THR A 31 5.67 -6.23 4.39
N LEU A 32 4.97 -5.11 4.57
CA LEU A 32 4.44 -4.30 3.47
C LEU A 32 5.36 -3.11 3.18
N ILE A 33 5.70 -2.92 1.90
CA ILE A 33 6.34 -1.71 1.39
C ILE A 33 5.40 -1.07 0.35
N PRO A 34 4.99 0.20 0.55
CA PRO A 34 4.18 0.90 -0.43
C PRO A 34 5.01 1.20 -1.69
N VAL A 35 4.45 0.92 -2.88
CA VAL A 35 5.15 1.14 -4.16
C VAL A 35 4.54 2.24 -5.02
N LEU A 36 3.34 2.70 -4.71
CA LEU A 36 2.72 3.86 -5.35
C LEU A 36 2.71 5.06 -4.40
N SER A 37 2.93 6.23 -4.97
CA SER A 37 2.80 7.54 -4.33
C SER A 37 2.30 8.53 -5.38
N PHE A 38 1.65 9.60 -4.93
CA PHE A 38 1.15 10.65 -5.80
C PHE A 38 1.62 12.01 -5.30
N GLU A 39 1.79 12.94 -6.24
CA GLU A 39 2.10 14.32 -5.96
C GLU A 39 0.91 15.20 -6.35
N PHE A 40 0.68 16.25 -5.58
CA PHE A 40 -0.33 17.24 -5.93
C PHE A 40 0.15 18.09 -7.11
N MET A 41 -0.71 18.22 -8.12
CA MET A 41 -0.51 19.12 -9.25
C MET A 41 -1.68 20.10 -9.32
N SER A 42 -1.40 21.33 -9.75
CA SER A 42 -2.43 22.35 -9.95
C SER A 42 -3.38 21.93 -11.10
N LEU A 43 -4.67 21.72 -10.80
CA LEU A 43 -5.67 21.36 -11.81
C LEU A 43 -5.79 22.39 -12.94
N PRO A 44 -5.71 23.72 -12.68
CA PRO A 44 -5.63 24.72 -13.75
C PRO A 44 -4.46 24.48 -14.73
N SER A 45 -3.28 24.08 -14.24
CA SER A 45 -2.11 23.81 -15.09
C SER A 45 -2.26 22.55 -15.96
N LEU A 46 -3.21 21.67 -15.61
CA LEU A 46 -3.58 20.50 -16.41
C LEU A 46 -4.60 20.83 -17.52
N SER A 47 -5.30 21.95 -17.41
CA SER A 47 -6.33 22.37 -18.37
C SER A 47 -5.77 23.20 -19.53
N GLU A 48 -4.51 23.63 -19.49
CA GLU A 48 -3.84 24.27 -20.61
C GLU A 48 -3.42 23.21 -21.64
N LYS A 49 -4.22 23.06 -22.68
CA LYS A 49 -3.93 22.25 -23.86
C LYS A 49 -4.40 22.96 -25.12
#